data_AF-A0A2A2FCX2-F1
#
_entry.id   AF-A0A2A2FCX2-F1
#
_cell.length_a   1.000
_cell.length_b   1.000
_cell.length_c   1.000
_cell.angle_alpha   90.00
_cell.angle_beta   90.00
_cell.angle_gamma   90.00
#
_symmetry.space_group_name_H-M   'P 1'
#
loop_
_entity.id
_entity.type
_entity.pdbx_description
1 polymer ?
#
loop_
_entity_poly.entity_id
_entity_poly.type
_entity_poly.pdbx_seq_one_letter_code
_entity_poly.pdbx_strand_id
1 'polypeptide(L)' 'MGYRQLTQRQRYQIEAGLQHRCSLRAIAQLVGCSSSTVSREIRRNTSA' A
#
# COMPACT_ATOMS: atom_id res chain seq x y z
N MET A 1 -5.55 -10.83 17.36
CA MET A 1 -4.56 -10.91 16.24
C MET A 1 -4.35 -9.50 15.71
N GLY A 2 -3.17 -8.92 15.98
CA GLY A 2 -2.94 -7.48 15.88
C GLY A 2 -3.05 -6.96 14.44
N TYR A 3 -3.98 -6.04 14.22
CA TYR A 3 -4.08 -5.29 12.98
C TYR A 3 -2.88 -4.35 12.90
N ARG A 4 -1.82 -4.75 12.18
CA ARG A 4 -0.65 -3.89 12.02
C ARG A 4 -0.99 -2.81 10.99
N GLN A 5 -1.25 -1.61 11.48
CA GLN A 5 -1.45 -0.45 10.61
C GLN A 5 -0.18 -0.21 9.80
N LEU A 6 -0.34 0.18 8.54
CA LEU A 6 0.78 0.63 7.70
C LEU A 6 1.42 1.84 8.38
N THR A 7 2.74 1.82 8.49
CA THR A 7 3.47 2.99 8.97
C THR A 7 3.39 4.10 7.92
N GLN A 8 3.60 5.36 8.33
CA GLN A 8 3.60 6.48 7.40
C GLN A 8 4.55 6.26 6.22
N ARG A 9 5.72 5.67 6.48
CA ARG A 9 6.72 5.35 5.46
C ARG A 9 6.22 4.32 4.44
N GLN A 10 5.49 3.30 4.90
CA GLN A 10 4.88 2.31 4.03
C GLN A 10 3.76 2.90 3.17
N ARG A 11 2.96 3.82 3.72
CA ARG A 11 1.94 4.55 2.95
C ARG A 11 2.57 5.37 1.84
N TYR A 12 3.62 6.14 2.15
CA TYR A 12 4.36 6.90 1.15
C TYR A 12 4.95 6.03 0.03
N GLN A 13 5.49 4.85 0.38
CA GLN A 13 5.99 3.90 -0.62
C GLN A 13 4.88 3.37 -1.53
N ILE A 14 3.67 3.13 -0.98
CA ILE A 14 2.50 2.73 -1.75
C ILE A 14 2.08 3.85 -2.71
N GLU A 15 1.95 5.08 -2.21
CA GLU A 15 1.58 6.24 -3.02
C GLU A 15 2.59 6.53 -4.13
N ALA A 16 3.90 6.51 -3.83
CA ALA A 16 4.95 6.66 -4.82
C ALA A 16 4.88 5.56 -5.90
N GLY A 17 4.70 4.30 -5.49
CA GLY A 17 4.55 3.20 -6.43
C GLY A 17 3.33 3.34 -7.35
N LEU A 18 2.23 3.91 -6.85
CA LEU A 18 1.04 4.19 -7.66
C LEU A 18 1.27 5.34 -8.63
N GLN A 19 1.96 6.40 -8.21
CA GLN A 19 2.36 7.49 -9.11
C GLN A 19 3.22 6.99 -10.27
N HIS A 20 4.11 6.02 -10.01
CA HIS A 20 4.92 5.36 -11.03
C HIS A 20 4.19 4.26 -11.82
N ARG A 21 2.87 4.09 -11.64
CA ARG A 21 2.04 3.04 -12.27
C ARG A 21 2.58 1.62 -12.06
N CYS A 22 3.28 1.38 -10.94
CA CYS A 22 3.73 0.04 -10.59
C CYS A 22 2.54 -0.87 -10.27
N SER A 23 2.68 -2.17 -10.56
CA SER A 23 1.65 -3.15 -10.19
C SER A 23 1.55 -3.30 -8.67
N LEU A 24 0.34 -3.55 -8.16
CA LEU A 24 0.09 -3.76 -6.72
C LEU A 24 0.98 -4.84 -6.10
N ARG A 25 1.32 -5.89 -6.86
CA ARG A 25 2.24 -6.96 -6.42
C ARG A 25 3.66 -6.45 -6.22
N ALA A 26 4.16 -5.58 -7.11
CA ALA A 26 5.49 -5.00 -6.99
C ALA A 26 5.56 -4.05 -5.79
N ILE A 27 4.54 -3.22 -5.61
CA ILE A 27 4.43 -2.32 -4.45
C ILE A 27 4.38 -3.12 -3.15
N ALA A 28 3.57 -4.19 -3.11
CA ALA A 28 3.45 -5.05 -1.94
C ALA A 28 4.78 -5.73 -1.57
N GLN A 29 5.55 -6.20 -2.57
CA GLN A 29 6.89 -6.76 -2.35
C GLN A 29 7.87 -5.71 -1.82
N LEU A 30 7.85 -4.49 -2.38
CA LEU A 30 8.73 -3.38 -1.99
C LEU A 30 8.45 -2.93 -0.54
N VAL A 31 7.18 -2.87 -0.16
CA VAL A 31 6.70 -2.43 1.17
C VAL A 31 6.80 -3.56 2.22
N GLY A 32 6.94 -4.82 1.78
CA GLY A 32 6.98 -6.00 2.65
C GLY A 32 5.60 -6.36 3.22
N CYS A 33 4.53 -6.19 2.43
CA CYS A 33 3.16 -6.46 2.86
C CYS A 33 2.38 -7.25 1.80
N SER A 34 1.15 -7.65 2.14
CA SER A 34 0.25 -8.35 1.21
C SER A 34 -0.33 -7.38 0.17
N SER A 35 -0.55 -7.85 -1.05
CA SER A 35 -1.29 -7.11 -2.09
C SER A 35 -2.69 -6.68 -1.62
N SER A 36 -3.34 -7.48 -0.77
CA SER A 36 -4.64 -7.15 -0.15
C SER A 36 -4.53 -6.00 0.86
N THR A 37 -3.36 -5.78 1.46
CA THR A 37 -3.12 -4.64 2.35
C THR A 37 -2.96 -3.37 1.53
N VAL A 38 -2.18 -3.42 0.44
CA VAL A 38 -2.01 -2.30 -0.50
C VAL A 38 -3.36 -1.91 -1.12
N SER A 39 -4.13 -2.89 -1.62
CA SER A 39 -5.46 -2.64 -2.20
C SER A 39 -6.43 -1.97 -1.23
N ARG A 40 -6.46 -2.41 0.04
CA ARG A 40 -7.29 -1.79 1.07
C ARG A 40 -6.88 -0.35 1.36
N GLU A 41 -5.57 -0.06 1.40
CA GLU A 41 -5.08 1.30 1.63
C GLU A 41 -5.43 2.22 0.45
N ILE A 42 -5.30 1.74 -0.78
CA ILE A 42 -5.72 2.49 -1.98
C ILE A 42 -7.20 2.80 -1.91
N ARG A 43 -8.03 1.80 -1.62
CA ARG A 43 -9.48 1.97 -1.54
C ARG A 43 -9.87 2.96 -0.44
N ARG A 44 -9.12 3.02 0.66
CA ARG A 44 -9.32 4.03 1.72
C ARG A 44 -8.98 5.43 1.25
N ASN A 45 -7.88 5.61 0.51
CA ASN A 45 -7.47 6.91 -0.02
C ASN A 45 -8.37 7.40 -1.16
N THR A 46 -9.00 6.52 -1.94
CA THR A 46 -9.91 6.91 -3.03
C THR A 46 -11.33 7.24 -2.54
N SER A 47 -11.73 6.78 -1.36
CA SER A 47 -13.04 7.07 -0.77
C SER A 47 -13.11 8.38 0.03
N ALA A 48 -12.08 9.22 -0.05
CA ALA A 48 -11.98 10.53 0.60
C ALA A 48 -12.12 11.65 -0.45
#